data_AF-A0A1S1YSH2-F1
#
_entry.id   AF-A0A1S1YSH2-F1
#
_cell.length_a   1.000
_cell.length_b   1.000
_cell.length_c   1.000
_cell.angle_alpha   90.00
_cell.angle_beta   90.00
_cell.angle_gamma   90.00
#
_symmetry.space_group_name_H-M   'P 1'
#
loop_
_entity.id
_entity.type
_entity.pdbx_description
1 polymer ?
#
loop_
_entity_poly.entity_id
_entity_poly.type
_entity_poly.pdbx_seq_one_letter_code
_entity_poly.pdbx_strand_id
1 'polypeptide(L)'
;MKNLFLLVVLSSLLFSSCNTQESCNDPNALNSEITKSNDGNCRYTNVIFYAGSNKIGGNANTIDRIEIYQLTMDNEELIGTISQLEPEIEAPIGCSDAQNSIRKELNSGNETRFTIKYYYTNGSSENGGTHVFKAVSDVECLIQNLTL
;
A
#
# COMPACT_ATOMS: atom_id res chain seq x y z
N MET A 1 5.22 35.02 -55.20
CA MET A 1 4.09 35.03 -54.25
C MET A 1 4.22 33.74 -53.46
N LYS A 2 4.84 33.76 -52.28
CA LYS A 2 4.18 34.05 -50.98
C LYS A 2 2.94 33.17 -50.86
N ASN A 3 3.01 32.14 -50.01
CA ASN A 3 1.88 31.39 -49.39
C ASN A 3 2.14 29.87 -49.30
N LEU A 4 3.34 29.43 -48.90
CA LEU A 4 3.51 28.03 -48.47
C LEU A 4 4.42 27.83 -47.26
N PHE A 5 4.97 28.90 -46.69
CA PHE A 5 5.79 28.83 -45.48
C PHE A 5 5.05 29.22 -44.19
N LEU A 6 3.76 29.56 -44.28
CA LEU A 6 3.00 30.10 -43.15
C LEU A 6 2.15 29.07 -42.39
N LEU A 7 2.23 27.78 -42.72
CA LEU A 7 1.33 26.76 -42.15
C LEU A 7 2.02 25.65 -41.34
N VAL A 8 3.34 25.68 -41.21
CA VAL A 8 4.09 24.68 -40.43
C VAL A 8 4.44 25.19 -39.01
N VAL A 9 4.40 26.51 -38.78
CA VAL A 9 4.75 27.10 -37.47
C VAL A 9 3.56 27.11 -36.48
N LEU A 10 2.33 26.87 -36.94
CA LEU A 10 1.13 26.98 -36.10
C LEU A 10 0.65 25.64 -35.50
N SER A 11 1.35 24.52 -35.73
CA SER A 11 0.93 23.20 -35.24
C SER A 11 1.71 22.69 -34.01
N SER A 12 2.74 23.43 -33.55
CA SER A 12 3.54 23.03 -32.37
C SER A 12 3.07 23.67 -31.06
N LEU A 13 2.04 24.51 -31.07
CA LEU A 13 1.54 25.23 -29.88
C LEU A 13 0.39 24.54 -29.15
N LEU A 14 -0.08 23.36 -29.61
CA LEU A 14 -1.26 22.69 -29.03
C LEU A 14 -0.96 21.50 -28.11
N PHE A 15 0.31 21.21 -27.80
CA PHE A 15 0.68 20.24 -26.78
C PHE A 15 1.18 20.92 -25.51
N SER A 16 0.53 22.00 -25.09
CA SER A 16 0.53 22.36 -23.67
C SER A 16 -0.61 21.57 -23.03
N SER A 17 -0.47 20.25 -22.98
CA SER A 17 -1.30 19.45 -22.09
C SER A 17 -0.98 19.98 -20.69
N CYS A 18 -1.92 20.72 -20.11
CA CYS A 18 -1.91 20.97 -18.68
C CYS A 18 -1.76 19.60 -18.02
N ASN A 19 -0.58 19.32 -17.48
CA ASN A 19 -0.45 18.33 -16.42
C ASN A 19 -1.20 18.94 -15.24
N THR A 20 -2.53 18.82 -15.24
CA THR A 20 -3.32 19.00 -14.03
C THR A 20 -2.81 17.93 -13.08
N GLN A 21 -1.87 18.36 -12.24
CA GLN A 21 -1.40 17.58 -11.11
C GLN A 21 -2.63 17.28 -10.27
N GLU A 22 -3.07 16.02 -10.26
CA GLU A 22 -4.23 15.60 -9.48
C GLU A 22 -4.06 16.08 -8.05
N SER A 23 -4.92 16.98 -7.61
CA SER A 23 -4.86 17.57 -6.27
C SER A 23 -6.03 17.12 -5.42
N CYS A 24 -5.76 16.87 -4.14
CA CYS A 24 -6.72 16.51 -3.12
C CYS A 24 -6.71 17.56 -2.01
N ASN A 25 -7.87 17.81 -1.40
CA ASN A 25 -7.99 18.73 -0.25
C ASN A 25 -7.88 18.01 1.11
N ASP A 26 -7.74 16.69 1.11
CA ASP A 26 -7.52 15.90 2.33
C ASP A 26 -6.06 16.07 2.78
N PRO A 27 -5.81 16.62 3.96
CA PRO A 27 -4.44 16.80 4.48
C PRO A 27 -3.68 15.49 4.71
N ASN A 28 -4.37 14.35 4.70
CA ASN A 28 -3.76 13.03 4.83
C ASN A 28 -3.41 12.40 3.48
N ALA A 29 -3.79 13.01 2.36
CA ALA A 29 -3.48 12.53 1.04
C ALA A 29 -2.05 12.94 0.61
N LEU A 30 -1.37 12.05 -0.12
CA LEU A 30 -0.06 12.29 -0.74
C LEU A 30 -0.08 13.46 -1.72
N ASN A 31 -1.23 13.69 -2.35
CA ASN A 31 -1.45 14.79 -3.28
C ASN A 31 -2.28 15.94 -2.65
N SER A 32 -2.11 16.16 -1.34
CA SER A 32 -2.75 17.26 -0.62
C SER A 32 -2.26 18.63 -1.12
N GLU A 33 -3.13 19.43 -1.72
CA GLU A 33 -2.86 20.84 -2.07
C GLU A 33 -4.00 21.74 -1.60
N ILE A 34 -3.69 22.71 -0.73
CA ILE A 34 -4.68 23.59 -0.07
C ILE A 34 -5.42 24.52 -1.07
N THR A 35 -4.89 24.70 -2.29
CA THR A 35 -5.27 25.81 -3.18
C THR A 35 -5.83 25.39 -4.53
N LYS A 36 -5.90 24.11 -4.85
CA LYS A 36 -6.41 23.63 -6.16
C LYS A 36 -7.76 22.94 -6.04
N SER A 37 -8.49 22.91 -7.16
CA SER A 37 -9.74 22.18 -7.31
C SER A 37 -9.53 20.73 -6.87
N ASN A 38 -10.44 20.19 -6.05
CA ASN A 38 -10.41 18.78 -5.70
C ASN A 38 -10.83 17.99 -6.94
N ASP A 39 -9.87 17.38 -7.63
CA ASP A 39 -10.14 16.56 -8.81
C ASP A 39 -10.73 15.19 -8.42
N GLY A 40 -10.89 14.93 -7.12
CA GLY A 40 -11.63 13.79 -6.56
C GLY A 40 -10.77 12.54 -6.33
N ASN A 41 -9.55 12.49 -6.86
CA ASN A 41 -8.61 11.37 -6.68
C ASN A 41 -7.60 11.68 -5.57
N CYS A 42 -7.93 11.33 -4.33
CA CYS A 42 -6.99 11.39 -3.21
C CYS A 42 -6.12 10.14 -3.18
N ARG A 43 -4.80 10.32 -3.12
CA ARG A 43 -3.81 9.23 -3.03
C ARG A 43 -3.36 9.10 -1.58
N TYR A 44 -3.25 7.89 -1.06
CA TYR A 44 -2.90 7.65 0.34
C TYR A 44 -1.74 6.64 0.47
N THR A 45 -1.11 6.62 1.65
CA THR A 45 -0.12 5.59 1.99
C THR A 45 -0.78 4.22 2.05
N ASN A 46 -0.13 3.24 1.43
CA ASN A 46 -0.51 1.84 1.50
C ASN A 46 0.48 1.07 2.37
N VAL A 47 -0.03 0.22 3.26
CA VAL A 47 0.76 -0.79 3.94
C VAL A 47 0.60 -2.10 3.19
N ILE A 48 1.72 -2.69 2.79
CA ILE A 48 1.77 -4.02 2.18
C ILE A 48 2.36 -4.96 3.21
N PHE A 49 1.49 -5.76 3.79
CA PHE A 49 1.89 -6.89 4.61
C PHE A 49 2.23 -8.04 3.69
N TYR A 50 3.42 -8.61 3.79
CA TYR A 50 3.80 -9.78 3.00
C TYR A 50 4.49 -10.83 3.86
N ALA A 51 4.42 -12.08 3.41
CA ALA A 51 5.19 -13.18 3.97
C ALA A 51 6.31 -13.55 2.99
N GLY A 52 7.55 -13.19 3.35
CA GLY A 52 8.75 -13.55 2.58
C GLY A 52 9.13 -15.03 2.69
N SER A 53 8.57 -15.76 3.65
CA SER A 53 8.78 -17.19 3.84
C SER A 53 7.55 -17.84 4.46
N ASN A 54 7.45 -19.17 4.42
CA ASN A 54 6.40 -19.91 5.12
C ASN A 54 6.80 -20.31 6.55
N LYS A 55 7.77 -19.61 7.15
CA LYS A 55 8.34 -19.94 8.46
C LYS A 55 8.36 -18.75 9.38
N ILE A 56 8.19 -19.00 10.67
CA ILE A 56 8.37 -18.01 11.72
C ILE A 56 9.20 -18.56 12.88
N GLY A 57 10.00 -17.68 13.49
CA GLY A 57 10.90 -18.01 14.59
C GLY A 57 12.17 -18.78 14.18
N GLY A 58 13.12 -18.86 15.10
CA GLY A 58 14.38 -19.60 14.91
C GLY A 58 14.24 -21.13 14.85
N ASN A 59 13.05 -21.66 15.15
CA ASN A 59 12.75 -23.09 15.14
C ASN A 59 12.15 -23.60 13.81
N ALA A 60 12.00 -22.72 12.80
CA ALA A 60 11.56 -23.06 11.44
C ALA A 60 10.17 -23.73 11.34
N ASN A 61 9.24 -23.40 12.24
CA ASN A 61 7.88 -23.93 12.18
C ASN A 61 7.16 -23.44 10.91
N THR A 62 6.57 -24.36 10.16
CA THR A 62 5.84 -24.05 8.92
C THR A 62 4.43 -23.55 9.22
N ILE A 63 4.16 -22.34 8.73
CA ILE A 63 2.89 -21.65 8.83
C ILE A 63 2.01 -22.10 7.65
N ASP A 64 0.74 -22.38 7.92
CA ASP A 64 -0.29 -22.67 6.91
C ASP A 64 -0.99 -21.37 6.50
N ARG A 65 -1.24 -20.48 7.46
CA ARG A 65 -1.98 -19.24 7.22
C ARG A 65 -1.59 -18.11 8.16
N ILE A 66 -1.64 -16.89 7.64
CA ILE A 66 -1.48 -15.65 8.41
C ILE A 66 -2.78 -14.85 8.30
N GLU A 67 -3.30 -14.38 9.43
CA GLU A 67 -4.42 -13.44 9.48
C GLU A 67 -3.94 -12.10 10.02
N ILE A 68 -4.38 -11.03 9.37
CA ILE A 68 -4.05 -9.65 9.73
C ILE A 68 -5.32 -8.98 10.20
N TYR A 69 -5.29 -8.45 11.41
CA TYR A 69 -6.41 -7.75 12.02
C TYR A 69 -6.06 -6.30 12.25
N GLN A 70 -6.99 -5.39 11.96
CA GLN A 70 -6.91 -4.00 12.38
C GLN A 70 -7.54 -3.87 13.76
N LEU A 71 -6.82 -3.23 14.67
CA LEU A 71 -7.27 -2.97 16.03
C LEU A 71 -7.94 -1.59 16.10
N THR A 72 -9.18 -1.57 16.57
CA THR A 72 -9.89 -0.36 17.00
C THR A 72 -9.98 -0.35 18.53
N MET A 73 -10.55 0.71 19.13
CA MET A 73 -10.67 0.75 20.60
C MET A 73 -11.49 -0.42 21.16
N ASP A 74 -12.50 -0.87 20.41
CA ASP A 74 -13.52 -1.79 20.91
C ASP A 74 -13.51 -3.16 20.19
N ASN A 75 -12.88 -3.26 19.02
CA ASN A 75 -12.96 -4.45 18.16
C ASN A 75 -11.67 -4.74 17.39
N GLU A 76 -11.51 -6.00 16.99
CA GLU A 76 -10.54 -6.45 16.00
C GLU A 76 -11.29 -6.78 14.69
N GLU A 77 -10.86 -6.18 13.58
CA GLU A 77 -11.44 -6.41 12.26
C GLU A 77 -10.46 -7.20 11.39
N LEU A 78 -10.90 -8.32 10.83
CA LEU A 78 -10.07 -9.09 9.88
C LEU A 78 -9.91 -8.29 8.59
N ILE A 79 -8.68 -7.90 8.29
CA ILE A 79 -8.32 -7.19 7.05
C ILE A 79 -8.06 -8.16 5.92
N GLY A 80 -7.42 -9.29 6.21
CA GLY A 80 -7.09 -10.25 5.19
C GLY A 80 -6.36 -11.47 5.71
N THR A 81 -6.21 -12.42 4.80
CA THR A 81 -5.68 -13.75 5.10
C THR A 81 -4.72 -14.19 3.99
N ILE A 82 -3.52 -14.60 4.37
CA ILE A 82 -2.51 -15.16 3.47
C ILE A 82 -2.46 -16.67 3.74
N SER A 83 -2.80 -17.51 2.76
CA SER A 83 -2.98 -18.97 2.95
C SER A 83 -2.19 -19.86 1.98
N GLN A 84 -1.49 -19.29 1.01
CA GLN A 84 -0.69 -20.03 0.02
C GLN A 84 0.80 -19.71 0.20
N LEU A 85 1.30 -19.91 1.42
CA LEU A 85 2.64 -19.50 1.80
C LEU A 85 3.70 -20.37 1.11
N GLU A 86 4.52 -19.72 0.30
CA GLU A 86 5.66 -20.33 -0.37
C GLU A 86 6.90 -20.31 0.54
N PRO A 87 7.86 -21.24 0.37
CA PRO A 87 9.05 -21.31 1.22
C PRO A 87 9.88 -20.02 1.24
N GLU A 88 9.95 -19.32 0.10
CA GLU A 88 10.72 -18.10 -0.08
C GLU A 88 10.07 -17.24 -1.17
N ILE A 89 9.85 -15.96 -0.88
CA ILE A 89 9.24 -14.95 -1.75
C ILE A 89 10.05 -13.67 -1.62
N GLU A 90 10.38 -13.04 -2.75
CA GLU A 90 11.03 -11.74 -2.75
C GLU A 90 10.08 -10.65 -2.23
N ALA A 91 10.66 -9.65 -1.55
CA ALA A 91 9.89 -8.51 -1.08
C ALA A 91 9.20 -7.79 -2.27
N PRO A 92 7.96 -7.31 -2.09
CA PRO A 92 7.30 -6.49 -3.11
C PRO A 92 8.14 -5.26 -3.51
N ILE A 93 8.06 -4.84 -4.76
CA ILE A 93 8.68 -3.60 -5.22
C ILE A 93 7.62 -2.50 -5.26
N GLY A 94 7.75 -1.52 -4.36
CA GLY A 94 6.85 -0.37 -4.26
C GLY A 94 5.42 -0.78 -3.89
N CYS A 95 4.44 -0.22 -4.61
CA CYS A 95 3.01 -0.47 -4.43
C CYS A 95 2.44 -1.49 -5.41
N SER A 96 3.23 -2.46 -5.84
CA SER A 96 2.74 -3.50 -6.75
C SER A 96 2.07 -4.61 -5.96
N ASP A 97 1.00 -5.20 -6.51
CA ASP A 97 0.43 -6.41 -5.93
C ASP A 97 1.48 -7.52 -5.99
N ALA A 98 1.65 -8.22 -4.88
CA ALA A 98 2.62 -9.29 -4.75
C ALA A 98 1.95 -10.56 -4.23
N GLN A 99 2.57 -11.70 -4.53
CA GLN A 99 2.17 -12.95 -3.89
C GLN A 99 2.38 -12.87 -2.38
N ASN A 100 1.58 -13.65 -1.65
CA ASN A 100 1.64 -13.71 -0.19
C ASN A 100 1.55 -12.35 0.48
N SER A 101 0.75 -11.45 -0.08
CA SER A 101 0.60 -10.09 0.44
C SER A 101 -0.85 -9.65 0.59
N ILE A 102 -1.06 -8.72 1.52
CA ILE A 102 -2.30 -8.00 1.76
C ILE A 102 -1.98 -6.51 1.75
N ARG A 103 -2.68 -5.76 0.92
CA ARG A 103 -2.58 -4.29 0.85
C ARG A 103 -3.68 -3.66 1.69
N LYS A 104 -3.32 -2.67 2.50
CA LYS A 104 -4.26 -1.82 3.24
C LYS A 104 -3.92 -0.34 3.04
N GLU A 105 -4.88 0.42 2.53
CA GLU A 105 -4.78 1.88 2.46
C GLU A 105 -4.99 2.52 3.84
N LEU A 106 -4.17 3.50 4.18
CA LEU A 106 -4.29 4.32 5.39
C LEU A 106 -4.89 5.67 5.03
N ASN A 107 -6.20 5.82 5.23
CA ASN A 107 -6.98 7.01 4.91
C ASN A 107 -7.03 8.05 6.07
N SER A 108 -6.12 7.94 7.05
CA SER A 108 -6.10 8.82 8.22
C SER A 108 -4.66 9.09 8.66
N GLY A 109 -4.40 10.33 9.08
CA GLY A 109 -3.15 10.72 9.75
C GLY A 109 -3.05 10.24 11.20
N ASN A 110 -4.04 9.49 11.69
CA ASN A 110 -3.97 8.82 12.99
C ASN A 110 -3.19 7.50 12.90
N GLU A 111 -2.64 7.07 14.03
CA GLU A 111 -2.04 5.75 14.14
C GLU A 111 -3.09 4.66 13.95
N THR A 112 -2.83 3.74 13.02
CA THR A 112 -3.58 2.52 12.79
C THR A 112 -2.76 1.34 13.30
N ARG A 113 -3.36 0.51 14.14
CA ARG A 113 -2.71 -0.63 14.77
C ARG A 113 -3.18 -1.91 14.12
N PHE A 114 -2.27 -2.83 13.90
CA PHE A 114 -2.54 -4.15 13.34
C PHE A 114 -1.96 -5.23 14.23
N THR A 115 -2.68 -6.32 14.41
CA THR A 115 -2.18 -7.52 15.06
C THR A 115 -2.20 -8.68 14.08
N ILE A 116 -1.27 -9.61 14.27
CA ILE A 116 -1.05 -10.74 13.38
C ILE A 116 -1.35 -12.02 14.14
N LYS A 117 -1.97 -12.98 13.46
CA LYS A 117 -2.16 -14.32 13.98
C LYS A 117 -1.63 -15.35 13.00
N TYR A 118 -0.78 -16.24 13.49
CA TYR A 118 -0.17 -17.30 12.70
C TYR A 118 -0.88 -18.61 13.02
N TYR A 119 -1.19 -19.38 11.98
CA TYR A 119 -1.75 -20.71 12.06
C TYR A 119 -0.76 -21.69 11.46
N TYR A 120 -0.40 -22.69 12.24
CA TYR A 120 0.63 -23.66 11.89
C TYR A 120 0.03 -24.91 11.25
N THR A 121 0.82 -25.56 10.41
CA THR A 121 0.44 -26.83 9.74
C THR A 121 0.14 -27.97 10.71
N ASN A 122 0.63 -27.91 11.95
CA ASN A 122 0.33 -28.87 13.02
C ASN A 122 -1.02 -28.59 13.74
N GLY A 123 -1.77 -27.57 13.30
CA GLY A 123 -3.05 -27.15 13.86
C GLY A 123 -2.97 -26.18 15.05
N SER A 124 -1.77 -25.82 15.53
CA SER A 124 -1.63 -24.79 16.57
C SER A 124 -1.72 -23.38 15.97
N SER A 125 -1.94 -22.39 16.83
CA SER A 125 -1.91 -20.97 16.45
C SER A 125 -1.20 -20.14 17.50
N GLU A 126 -0.60 -19.04 17.10
CA GLU A 126 -0.03 -18.05 18.01
C GLU A 126 -0.32 -16.62 17.56
N ASN A 127 -0.29 -15.70 18.51
CA ASN A 127 -0.36 -14.28 18.23
C ASN A 127 1.04 -13.75 17.92
N GLY A 128 1.13 -12.98 16.83
CA GLY A 128 2.32 -12.25 16.44
C GLY A 128 2.45 -10.90 17.13
N GLY A 129 3.32 -10.07 16.55
CA GLY A 129 3.52 -8.70 17.00
C GLY A 129 2.36 -7.78 16.64
N THR A 130 2.25 -6.68 17.38
CA THR A 130 1.44 -5.53 16.98
C THR A 130 2.29 -4.56 16.18
N HIS A 131 1.80 -4.16 15.01
CA HIS A 131 2.42 -3.19 14.13
C HIS A 131 1.60 -1.90 14.15
N VAL A 132 2.28 -0.75 14.21
CA VAL A 132 1.62 0.56 14.23
C VAL A 132 2.11 1.35 13.03
N PHE A 133 1.17 1.81 12.20
CA PHE A 133 1.44 2.62 11.04
C PHE A 133 0.63 3.90 11.08
N LYS A 134 1.06 4.89 10.33
CA LYS A 134 0.36 6.16 10.16
C LYS A 134 0.50 6.56 8.69
N ALA A 135 -0.52 7.18 8.11
CA ALA A 135 -0.40 7.75 6.77
C ALA A 135 0.70 8.82 6.77
N VAL A 136 1.65 8.70 5.83
CA VAL A 136 2.77 9.63 5.67
C VAL A 136 2.68 10.25 4.29
N SER A 137 2.61 11.58 4.21
CA SER A 137 2.32 12.33 2.98
C SER A 137 3.37 12.17 1.87
N ASP A 138 4.56 11.66 2.18
CA ASP A 138 5.69 11.49 1.26
C ASP A 138 6.04 10.02 0.96
N VAL A 139 5.33 9.07 1.58
CA VAL A 139 5.55 7.63 1.38
C VAL A 139 4.29 6.96 0.86
N GLU A 140 4.33 6.54 -0.39
CA GLU A 140 3.22 5.85 -1.03
C GLU A 140 3.04 4.41 -0.53
N CYS A 141 4.16 3.71 -0.26
CA CYS A 141 4.13 2.33 0.23
C CYS A 141 5.09 2.05 1.38
N LEU A 142 4.53 1.41 2.40
CA LEU A 142 5.22 0.83 3.54
C LEU A 142 5.15 -0.68 3.42
N ILE A 143 6.30 -1.34 3.33
CA ILE A 143 6.39 -2.79 3.16
C ILE A 143 6.74 -3.42 4.50
N GLN A 144 5.90 -4.34 4.99
CA GLN A 144 6.09 -5.04 6.24
C GLN A 144 6.19 -6.55 5.99
N ASN A 145 7.39 -7.11 6.22
CA ASN A 145 7.56 -8.57 6.26
C ASN A 145 6.96 -9.11 7.57
N LEU A 146 6.09 -10.10 7.46
CA LEU A 146 5.46 -10.80 8.60
C LEU A 146 6.22 -12.06 9.01
N THR A 147 7.21 -12.47 8.22
CA THR A 147 7.98 -13.70 8.44
C THR A 147 9.47 -13.37 8.52
N LEU A 148 10.26 -14.31 9.04
CA LEU A 148 11.72 -14.17 9.10
C LEU A 148 12.35 -14.32 7.71
#